data_AF-X1TJD6-F1
#
_entry.id   AF-X1TJD6-F1
#
_cell.length_a   1.000
_cell.length_b   1.000
_cell.length_c   1.000
_cell.angle_alpha   90.00
_cell.angle_beta   90.00
_cell.angle_gamma   90.00
#
_symmetry.space_group_name_H-M   'P 1'
#
loop_
_entity.id
_entity.type
_entity.pdbx_description
1 polymer ?
#
loop_
_entity_poly.entity_id
_entity_poly.type
_entity_poly.pdbx_seq_one_letter_code
_entity_poly.pdbx_strand_id
1 'polypeptide(L)'
;GNTCDVDFADGMEYFEQDNETKIVALHIEGIRDAKGFIKAANHLARKKPVLALKTGKSEYAAEAAQSHTGSLVGKDEVWEVALRQSGITRINDIDELGDLVRAFSLLPLMRGTKVGIVSASGGLGIMSIDACQQFHLELAELSSITMKRIKALSPPWQDVGNPVDIWPAQSHQLHRQHGGTFSLP
;
A
#
# COMPACT_ATOMS: atom_id res chain seq x y z
N GLY A 1 18.82 4.65 -16.01
CA GLY A 1 19.96 4.79 -16.96
C GLY A 1 19.48 5.49 -18.21
N ASN A 2 20.31 5.60 -19.24
CA ASN A 2 20.00 6.45 -20.41
C ASN A 2 18.90 5.91 -21.33
N THR A 3 18.42 4.67 -21.14
CA THR A 3 17.37 4.02 -21.95
C THR A 3 17.59 4.20 -23.47
N CYS A 4 18.85 4.06 -23.90
CA CYS A 4 19.27 4.33 -25.28
C CYS A 4 18.75 3.31 -26.30
N ASP A 5 18.50 2.09 -25.85
CA ASP A 5 18.07 0.96 -26.67
C ASP A 5 16.91 0.26 -25.94
N VAL A 6 17.24 -0.54 -24.91
CA VAL A 6 16.26 -1.15 -24.00
C VAL A 6 15.63 -0.09 -23.08
N ASP A 7 14.29 -0.09 -23.01
CA ASP A 7 13.50 0.82 -22.20
C ASP A 7 12.52 0.13 -21.22
N PHE A 8 11.61 0.91 -20.64
CA PHE A 8 10.62 0.41 -19.68
C PHE A 8 9.66 -0.61 -20.29
N ALA A 9 9.25 -0.44 -21.55
CA ALA A 9 8.33 -1.34 -22.21
C ALA A 9 8.97 -2.72 -22.38
N ASP A 10 10.22 -2.78 -22.85
CA ASP A 10 10.98 -4.03 -23.00
C ASP A 10 11.12 -4.77 -21.67
N GLY A 11 11.48 -4.04 -20.61
CA GLY A 11 11.60 -4.59 -19.26
C GLY A 11 10.26 -5.13 -18.74
N MET A 12 9.17 -4.38 -18.92
CA MET A 12 7.84 -4.83 -18.50
C MET A 12 7.36 -6.04 -19.28
N GLU A 13 7.59 -6.10 -20.59
CA GLU A 13 7.26 -7.27 -21.42
C GLU A 13 8.04 -8.52 -21.01
N TYR A 14 9.33 -8.36 -20.69
CA TYR A 14 10.15 -9.45 -20.13
C TYR A 14 9.61 -9.93 -18.78
N PHE A 15 9.43 -8.99 -17.83
CA PHE A 15 8.97 -9.33 -16.48
C PHE A 15 7.53 -9.83 -16.44
N GLU A 16 6.72 -9.57 -17.47
CA GLU A 16 5.39 -10.14 -17.60
C GLU A 16 5.45 -11.69 -17.64
N GLN A 17 6.45 -12.24 -18.33
CA GLN A 17 6.59 -13.68 -18.57
C GLN A 17 7.44 -14.40 -17.51
N ASP A 18 8.21 -13.67 -16.71
CA ASP A 18 9.06 -14.26 -15.68
C ASP A 18 8.26 -14.68 -14.43
N ASN A 19 8.11 -15.97 -14.17
CA ASN A 19 7.35 -16.45 -13.01
C ASN A 19 8.02 -16.19 -11.65
N GLU A 20 9.33 -15.89 -11.62
CA GLU A 20 10.05 -15.59 -10.37
C GLU A 20 9.78 -14.15 -9.91
N THR A 21 9.66 -13.20 -10.84
CA THR A 21 9.29 -11.82 -10.55
C THR A 21 7.82 -11.72 -10.10
N LYS A 22 7.60 -11.30 -8.86
CA LYS A 22 6.24 -11.10 -8.29
C LYS A 22 5.73 -9.67 -8.40
N ILE A 23 6.63 -8.68 -8.39
CA ILE A 23 6.33 -7.25 -8.35
C ILE A 23 7.33 -6.54 -9.25
N VAL A 24 6.88 -5.49 -9.95
CA VAL A 24 7.76 -4.60 -10.70
C VAL A 24 7.67 -3.21 -10.12
N ALA A 25 8.80 -2.65 -9.71
CA ALA A 25 8.90 -1.27 -9.24
C ALA A 25 9.68 -0.43 -10.25
N LEU A 26 9.09 0.69 -10.65
CA LEU A 26 9.63 1.61 -11.65
C LEU A 26 10.03 2.91 -10.97
N HIS A 27 11.26 3.36 -11.18
CA HIS A 27 11.65 4.74 -10.93
C HIS A 27 11.66 5.48 -12.27
N ILE A 28 10.77 6.46 -12.41
CA ILE A 28 10.50 7.13 -13.69
C ILE A 28 10.93 8.58 -13.57
N GLU A 29 11.90 8.99 -14.39
CA GLU A 29 12.29 10.40 -14.54
C GLU A 29 11.56 10.99 -15.75
N GLY A 30 11.52 10.25 -16.86
CA GLY A 30 10.76 10.53 -18.07
C GLY A 30 10.74 9.31 -18.99
N ILE A 31 10.04 9.42 -20.12
CA ILE A 31 9.91 8.34 -21.12
C ILE A 31 10.16 8.86 -22.53
N ARG A 32 10.47 7.95 -23.45
CA ARG A 32 10.66 8.26 -24.87
C ARG A 32 9.45 7.83 -25.70
N ASP A 33 8.98 6.59 -25.50
CA ASP A 33 7.75 6.08 -26.12
C ASP A 33 6.63 5.93 -25.08
N ALA A 34 5.76 6.93 -25.03
CA ALA A 34 4.58 6.92 -24.17
C ALA A 34 3.55 5.84 -24.55
N LYS A 35 3.42 5.53 -25.84
CA LYS A 35 2.44 4.54 -26.31
C LYS A 35 2.89 3.13 -25.96
N GLY A 36 4.17 2.83 -26.20
CA GLY A 36 4.81 1.58 -25.79
C GLY A 36 4.72 1.36 -24.28
N PHE A 37 5.08 2.39 -23.48
CA PHE A 37 4.98 2.34 -22.03
C PHE A 37 3.56 2.00 -21.55
N ILE A 38 2.55 2.75 -21.99
CA ILE A 38 1.15 2.53 -21.56
C ILE A 38 0.67 1.13 -21.97
N LYS A 39 1.02 0.68 -23.17
CA LYS A 39 0.65 -0.66 -23.65
C LYS A 39 1.27 -1.73 -22.75
N ALA A 40 2.58 -1.75 -22.58
CA ALA A 40 3.28 -2.74 -21.77
C ALA A 40 2.82 -2.71 -20.30
N ALA A 41 2.63 -1.52 -19.73
CA ALA A 41 2.10 -1.34 -18.38
C ALA A 41 0.70 -1.96 -18.21
N ASN A 42 -0.21 -1.71 -19.15
CA ASN A 42 -1.57 -2.29 -19.11
C ASN A 42 -1.57 -3.83 -19.16
N HIS A 43 -0.63 -4.43 -19.89
CA HIS A 43 -0.49 -5.88 -19.97
C HIS A 43 0.07 -6.44 -18.66
N LEU A 44 1.16 -5.86 -18.16
CA LEU A 44 1.83 -6.32 -16.94
C LEU A 44 0.95 -6.15 -15.69
N ALA A 45 0.30 -4.99 -15.52
CA ALA A 45 -0.49 -4.65 -14.33
C ALA A 45 -1.71 -5.58 -14.11
N ARG A 46 -2.17 -6.26 -15.17
CA ARG A 46 -3.24 -7.27 -15.07
C ARG A 46 -2.77 -8.59 -14.47
N LYS A 47 -1.46 -8.85 -14.51
CA LYS A 47 -0.85 -10.08 -14.02
C LYS A 47 -0.13 -9.89 -12.69
N LYS A 48 0.48 -8.73 -12.49
CA LYS A 48 1.38 -8.46 -11.36
C LYS A 48 1.24 -7.03 -10.87
N PRO A 49 1.42 -6.77 -9.56
CA PRO A 49 1.52 -5.41 -9.05
C PRO A 49 2.66 -4.65 -9.72
N VAL A 50 2.36 -3.44 -10.20
CA VAL A 50 3.35 -2.51 -10.75
C VAL A 50 3.30 -1.24 -9.92
N LEU A 51 4.45 -0.84 -9.39
CA LEU A 51 4.63 0.36 -8.58
C LEU A 51 5.43 1.38 -9.37
N ALA A 52 5.09 2.66 -9.30
CA ALA A 52 5.83 3.72 -9.98
C ALA A 52 6.14 4.91 -9.07
N LEU A 53 7.42 5.14 -8.82
CA LEU A 53 7.94 6.37 -8.23
C LEU A 53 8.32 7.33 -9.37
N LYS A 54 7.44 8.31 -9.64
CA LYS A 54 7.68 9.38 -10.62
C LYS A 54 8.36 10.57 -9.95
N THR A 55 9.57 10.89 -10.39
CA THR A 55 10.29 12.11 -9.99
C THR A 55 10.04 13.23 -11.00
N GLY A 56 10.42 14.48 -10.70
CA GLY A 56 10.11 15.62 -11.57
C GLY A 56 8.64 16.04 -11.53
N LYS A 57 8.03 16.07 -10.33
CA LYS A 57 6.60 16.38 -10.13
C LYS A 57 6.28 17.88 -10.27
N SER A 58 7.16 18.75 -9.79
CA SER A 58 7.02 20.21 -9.95
C SER A 58 7.55 20.66 -11.29
N GLU A 59 7.08 21.81 -11.79
CA GLU A 59 7.56 22.37 -13.07
C GLU A 59 9.09 22.51 -13.08
N TYR A 60 9.66 23.08 -12.02
CA TYR A 60 11.12 23.23 -11.89
C TYR A 60 11.85 21.88 -11.90
N ALA A 61 11.35 20.89 -11.17
CA ALA A 61 11.96 19.57 -11.15
C ALA A 61 11.79 18.85 -12.50
N ALA A 62 10.69 19.10 -13.21
CA ALA A 62 10.43 18.55 -14.53
C ALA A 62 11.39 19.15 -15.58
N GLU A 63 11.60 20.47 -15.56
CA GLU A 63 12.57 21.16 -16.42
C GLU A 63 14.00 20.68 -16.16
N ALA A 64 14.38 20.53 -14.88
CA ALA A 64 15.67 19.98 -14.49
C ALA A 64 15.84 18.54 -15.00
N ALA A 65 14.84 17.68 -14.80
CA ALA A 65 14.86 16.29 -15.28
C ALA A 65 14.89 16.21 -16.81
N GLN A 66 14.18 17.09 -17.52
CA GLN A 66 14.18 17.13 -18.98
C GLN A 66 15.54 17.53 -19.52
N SER A 67 16.18 18.53 -18.91
CA SER A 67 17.54 18.97 -19.25
C SER A 67 18.58 17.88 -18.97
N HIS A 68 18.39 17.10 -17.90
CA HIS A 68 19.30 16.02 -17.51
C HIS A 68 19.16 14.77 -18.38
N THR A 69 17.94 14.37 -18.71
CA THR A 69 17.65 13.07 -19.36
C THR A 69 17.41 13.17 -20.87
N GLY A 70 17.10 14.37 -21.38
CA GLY A 70 16.67 14.58 -22.76
C GLY A 70 15.36 13.86 -23.12
N SER A 71 14.62 13.36 -22.12
CA SER A 71 13.40 12.57 -22.30
C SER A 71 12.14 13.39 -22.04
N LEU A 72 10.98 12.88 -22.48
CA LEU A 72 9.71 13.53 -22.21
C LEU A 72 9.35 13.30 -20.74
N VAL A 73 9.48 14.35 -19.93
CA VAL A 73 9.06 14.33 -18.52
C VAL A 73 7.56 14.56 -18.39
N GLY A 74 6.96 15.43 -19.21
CA GLY A 74 5.52 15.70 -19.22
C GLY A 74 4.99 16.38 -17.95
N LYS A 75 3.72 16.79 -17.96
CA LYS A 75 3.04 17.32 -16.77
C LYS A 75 2.72 16.20 -15.79
N ASP A 76 2.85 16.46 -14.49
CA ASP A 76 2.62 15.45 -13.46
C ASP A 76 1.17 14.95 -13.41
N GLU A 77 0.21 15.82 -13.72
CA GLU A 77 -1.22 15.50 -13.80
C GLU A 77 -1.51 14.49 -14.93
N VAL A 78 -0.76 14.55 -16.04
CA VAL A 78 -0.89 13.60 -17.15
C VAL A 78 -0.34 12.23 -16.72
N TRP A 79 0.77 12.22 -15.99
CA TRP A 79 1.33 11.01 -15.39
C TRP A 79 0.36 10.37 -14.41
N GLU A 80 -0.25 11.16 -13.53
CA GLU A 80 -1.25 10.69 -12.57
C GLU A 80 -2.36 9.89 -13.27
N VAL A 81 -2.93 10.50 -14.32
CA VAL A 81 -4.01 9.86 -15.08
C VAL A 81 -3.50 8.63 -15.83
N ALA A 82 -2.33 8.70 -16.48
CA ALA A 82 -1.77 7.61 -17.28
C ALA A 82 -1.41 6.38 -16.43
N LEU A 83 -0.78 6.58 -15.28
CA LEU A 83 -0.44 5.50 -14.34
C LEU A 83 -1.71 4.85 -13.80
N ARG A 84 -2.68 5.65 -13.34
CA ARG A 84 -3.95 5.16 -12.82
C ARG A 84 -4.74 4.37 -13.86
N GLN A 85 -4.83 4.86 -15.10
CA GLN A 85 -5.51 4.15 -16.19
C GLN A 85 -4.80 2.86 -16.61
N SER A 86 -3.48 2.78 -16.41
CA SER A 86 -2.69 1.60 -16.71
C SER A 86 -2.69 0.56 -15.59
N GLY A 87 -3.38 0.82 -14.47
CA GLY A 87 -3.39 -0.06 -13.30
C GLY A 87 -2.10 -0.02 -12.48
N ILE A 88 -1.26 1.00 -12.66
CA ILE A 88 -0.01 1.17 -11.90
C ILE A 88 -0.30 1.93 -10.61
N THR A 89 0.17 1.40 -9.47
CA THR A 89 0.12 2.12 -8.19
C THR A 89 1.23 3.16 -8.17
N ARG A 90 0.84 4.43 -8.17
CA ARG A 90 1.78 5.54 -8.02
C ARG A 90 2.27 5.62 -6.57
N ILE A 91 3.57 5.90 -6.43
CA ILE A 91 4.28 6.04 -5.16
C ILE A 91 4.79 7.47 -5.02
N ASN A 92 4.70 8.02 -3.81
CA ASN A 92 5.06 9.40 -3.54
C ASN A 92 6.51 9.58 -3.12
N ASP A 93 7.04 8.64 -2.34
CA ASP A 93 8.39 8.68 -1.80
C ASP A 93 9.00 7.27 -1.65
N ILE A 94 10.25 7.23 -1.17
CA ILE A 94 11.00 5.98 -1.08
C ILE A 94 10.57 5.10 0.10
N ASP A 95 9.96 5.69 1.13
CA ASP A 95 9.50 4.96 2.30
C ASP A 95 8.21 4.20 1.94
N GLU A 96 7.28 4.87 1.26
CA GLU A 96 6.08 4.26 0.69
C GLU A 96 6.44 3.15 -0.33
N LEU A 97 7.50 3.35 -1.14
CA LEU A 97 8.00 2.31 -2.03
C LEU A 97 8.44 1.07 -1.24
N GLY A 98 9.23 1.28 -0.19
CA GLY A 98 9.72 0.21 0.69
C GLY A 98 8.58 -0.57 1.34
N ASP A 99 7.58 0.14 1.86
CA ASP A 99 6.42 -0.45 2.52
C ASP A 99 5.58 -1.28 1.55
N LEU A 100 5.27 -0.76 0.36
CA LEU A 100 4.46 -1.50 -0.61
C LEU A 100 5.22 -2.68 -1.23
N VAL A 101 6.51 -2.54 -1.52
CA VAL A 101 7.32 -3.69 -1.98
C VAL A 101 7.31 -4.81 -0.95
N ARG A 102 7.46 -4.49 0.34
CA ARG A 102 7.35 -5.50 1.43
C ARG A 102 5.95 -6.09 1.50
N ALA A 103 4.90 -5.26 1.48
CA ALA A 103 3.53 -5.73 1.56
C ALA A 103 3.20 -6.71 0.43
N PHE A 104 3.45 -6.34 -0.83
CA PHE A 104 3.17 -7.20 -1.97
C PHE A 104 4.08 -8.46 -2.03
N SER A 105 5.27 -8.42 -1.41
CA SER A 105 6.19 -9.56 -1.41
C SER A 105 5.82 -10.59 -0.36
N LEU A 106 5.28 -10.14 0.77
CA LEU A 106 5.06 -10.96 1.96
C LEU A 106 3.60 -11.35 2.16
N LEU A 107 2.67 -10.58 1.58
CA LEU A 107 1.23 -10.76 1.79
C LEU A 107 0.53 -11.16 0.50
N PRO A 108 -0.52 -12.00 0.57
CA PRO A 108 -1.37 -12.26 -0.57
C PRO A 108 -2.13 -10.98 -0.97
N LEU A 109 -2.49 -10.88 -2.25
CA LEU A 109 -3.39 -9.82 -2.71
C LEU A 109 -4.73 -9.88 -1.97
N MET A 110 -5.24 -8.71 -1.62
CA MET A 110 -6.55 -8.57 -0.99
C MET A 110 -7.65 -9.08 -1.93
N ARG A 111 -8.60 -9.82 -1.38
CA ARG A 111 -9.75 -10.37 -2.13
C ARG A 111 -10.94 -9.39 -2.24
N GLY A 112 -10.82 -8.22 -1.62
CA GLY A 112 -11.88 -7.21 -1.53
C GLY A 112 -11.41 -6.03 -0.68
N THR A 113 -12.33 -5.15 -0.31
CA THR A 113 -12.05 -3.89 0.39
C THR A 113 -12.25 -3.94 1.90
N LYS A 114 -12.76 -5.06 2.43
CA LYS A 114 -13.10 -5.19 3.86
C LYS A 114 -11.88 -5.55 4.71
N VAL A 115 -11.59 -4.72 5.72
CA VAL A 115 -10.42 -4.81 6.60
C VAL A 115 -10.85 -5.06 8.03
N GLY A 116 -10.26 -6.08 8.67
CA GLY A 116 -10.32 -6.26 10.12
C GLY A 116 -9.09 -5.64 10.77
N ILE A 117 -9.27 -4.74 11.74
CA ILE A 117 -8.18 -4.04 12.41
C ILE A 117 -8.00 -4.62 13.81
N VAL A 118 -6.77 -4.98 14.15
CA VAL A 118 -6.38 -5.35 15.51
C VAL A 118 -5.30 -4.36 15.95
N SER A 119 -5.53 -3.65 17.04
CA SER A 119 -4.66 -2.56 17.48
C SER A 119 -4.30 -2.69 18.95
N ALA A 120 -3.04 -2.39 19.28
CA ALA A 120 -2.56 -2.30 20.65
C ALA A 120 -2.93 -0.99 21.36
N SER A 121 -3.64 -0.08 20.68
CA SER A 121 -4.23 1.10 21.32
C SER A 121 -5.44 1.61 20.55
N GLY A 122 -6.40 2.21 21.26
CA GLY A 122 -7.54 2.88 20.65
C GLY A 122 -7.13 3.99 19.66
N GLY A 123 -6.10 4.78 19.98
CA GLY A 123 -5.61 5.85 19.10
C GLY A 123 -5.08 5.34 17.76
N LEU A 124 -4.25 4.29 17.77
CA LEU A 124 -3.78 3.64 16.53
C LEU A 124 -4.94 2.99 15.77
N GLY A 125 -5.95 2.49 16.49
CA GLY A 125 -7.19 1.99 15.89
C GLY A 125 -7.92 3.08 15.10
N ILE A 126 -8.09 4.27 15.67
CA ILE A 126 -8.71 5.43 15.01
C ILE A 126 -7.90 5.86 13.79
N MET A 127 -6.57 5.99 13.91
CA MET A 127 -5.71 6.34 12.76
C MET A 127 -5.82 5.30 11.62
N SER A 128 -6.01 4.03 11.97
CA SER A 128 -6.22 2.97 10.99
C SER A 128 -7.58 3.08 10.29
N ILE A 129 -8.63 3.57 10.98
CA ILE A 129 -9.93 3.87 10.36
C ILE A 129 -9.80 5.02 9.36
N ASP A 130 -9.11 6.11 9.75
CA ASP A 130 -8.87 7.25 8.88
C ASP A 130 -8.14 6.83 7.60
N ALA A 131 -7.11 5.98 7.74
CA ALA A 131 -6.39 5.41 6.59
C ALA A 131 -7.31 4.54 5.73
N CYS A 132 -8.16 3.69 6.32
CA CYS A 132 -9.13 2.91 5.55
C CYS A 132 -10.05 3.82 4.73
N GLN A 133 -10.57 4.90 5.31
CA GLN A 133 -11.43 5.85 4.60
C GLN A 133 -10.68 6.57 3.48
N GLN A 134 -9.45 7.02 3.72
CA GLN A 134 -8.59 7.67 2.72
C GLN A 134 -8.36 6.78 1.49
N PHE A 135 -8.18 5.48 1.69
CA PHE A 135 -7.93 4.51 0.62
C PHE A 135 -9.17 3.74 0.17
N HIS A 136 -10.37 4.22 0.52
CA HIS A 136 -11.66 3.62 0.15
C HIS A 136 -11.80 2.13 0.56
N LEU A 137 -11.21 1.77 1.70
CA LEU A 137 -11.38 0.49 2.37
C LEU A 137 -12.52 0.57 3.38
N GLU A 138 -13.18 -0.56 3.61
CA GLU A 138 -14.32 -0.68 4.51
C GLU A 138 -13.93 -1.49 5.75
N LEU A 139 -14.49 -1.15 6.91
CA LEU A 139 -14.34 -2.01 8.08
C LEU A 139 -15.16 -3.29 7.90
N ALA A 140 -14.51 -4.43 8.08
CA ALA A 140 -15.17 -5.73 8.06
C ALA A 140 -16.12 -5.88 9.25
N GLU A 141 -17.31 -6.46 9.00
CA GLU A 141 -18.15 -6.99 10.06
C GLU A 141 -17.54 -8.32 10.54
N LEU A 142 -17.19 -8.37 11.83
CA LEU A 142 -16.57 -9.57 12.41
C LEU A 142 -17.64 -10.64 12.66
N SER A 143 -17.30 -11.90 12.35
CA SER A 143 -18.22 -13.01 12.58
C SER A 143 -18.62 -13.14 14.05
N SER A 144 -19.83 -13.64 14.32
CA SER A 144 -20.31 -13.89 15.69
C SER A 144 -19.37 -14.78 16.51
N ILE A 145 -18.72 -15.76 15.87
CA ILE A 145 -17.71 -16.62 16.50
C ILE A 145 -16.47 -15.82 16.90
N THR A 146 -15.98 -14.94 16.02
CA THR A 146 -14.84 -14.05 16.29
C THR A 146 -15.16 -13.09 17.43
N MET A 147 -16.32 -12.43 17.38
CA MET A 147 -16.78 -11.51 18.42
C MET A 147 -16.90 -12.18 19.78
N LYS A 148 -17.46 -13.40 19.83
CA LYS A 148 -17.56 -14.19 21.07
C LYS A 148 -16.19 -14.51 21.67
N ARG A 149 -15.20 -14.87 20.83
CA ARG A 149 -13.83 -15.16 21.28
C ARG A 149 -13.14 -13.93 21.84
N ILE A 150 -13.24 -12.78 21.14
CA ILE A 150 -12.64 -11.52 21.61
C ILE A 150 -13.28 -11.09 22.94
N LYS A 151 -14.62 -11.10 23.03
CA LYS A 151 -15.33 -10.72 24.27
C LYS A 151 -14.94 -11.56 25.49
N ALA A 152 -14.61 -12.84 25.29
CA ALA A 152 -14.15 -13.72 26.37
C ALA A 152 -12.76 -13.34 26.92
N LEU A 153 -11.94 -12.67 26.10
CA LEU A 153 -10.60 -12.19 26.46
C LEU A 153 -10.62 -10.76 27.03
N SER A 154 -11.65 -9.98 26.70
CA SER A 154 -11.82 -8.58 27.10
C SER A 154 -12.44 -8.41 28.50
N PRO A 155 -12.23 -7.25 29.14
CA PRO A 155 -12.99 -6.85 30.32
C PRO A 155 -14.51 -6.80 30.03
N PRO A 156 -15.38 -7.03 31.03
CA PRO A 156 -16.84 -7.01 30.84
C PRO A 156 -17.42 -5.68 30.37
N TRP A 157 -16.72 -4.56 30.65
CA TRP A 157 -17.14 -3.20 30.31
C TRP A 157 -16.69 -2.76 28.91
N GLN A 158 -15.80 -3.50 28.26
CA GLN A 158 -15.32 -3.15 26.93
C GLN A 158 -16.33 -3.64 25.89
N ASP A 159 -16.88 -2.71 25.09
CA ASP A 159 -17.57 -3.09 23.87
C ASP A 159 -16.53 -3.49 22.81
N VAL A 160 -16.72 -4.64 22.19
CA VAL A 160 -15.77 -5.21 21.23
C VAL A 160 -16.35 -5.09 19.84
N GLY A 161 -15.53 -4.70 18.87
CA GLY A 161 -15.95 -4.49 17.49
C GLY A 161 -14.75 -4.49 16.55
N ASN A 162 -14.89 -3.79 15.43
CA ASN A 162 -13.78 -3.52 14.52
C ASN A 162 -13.60 -1.99 14.47
N PRO A 163 -12.48 -1.44 14.95
CA PRO A 163 -11.24 -2.10 15.39
C PRO A 163 -11.32 -2.89 16.69
N VAL A 164 -10.47 -3.91 16.80
CA VAL A 164 -10.24 -4.67 18.03
C VAL A 164 -9.09 -4.03 18.80
N ASP A 165 -9.40 -3.26 19.85
CA ASP A 165 -8.40 -2.77 20.81
C ASP A 165 -8.04 -3.87 21.81
N ILE A 166 -6.82 -4.39 21.72
CA ILE A 166 -6.35 -5.51 22.54
C ILE A 166 -5.72 -5.07 23.86
N TRP A 167 -5.43 -3.78 24.06
CA TRP A 167 -4.78 -3.32 25.30
C TRP A 167 -5.61 -3.61 26.56
N PRO A 168 -6.93 -3.34 26.60
CA PRO A 168 -7.74 -3.70 27.75
C PRO A 168 -7.82 -5.21 27.99
N ALA A 169 -7.84 -6.02 26.92
CA ALA A 169 -7.84 -7.47 27.01
C ALA A 169 -6.51 -8.01 27.58
N GLN A 170 -5.37 -7.47 27.13
CA GLN A 170 -4.05 -7.83 27.65
C GLN A 170 -3.92 -7.48 29.13
N SER A 171 -4.30 -6.25 29.50
CA SER A 171 -4.27 -5.78 30.89
C SER A 171 -5.15 -6.64 31.79
N HIS A 172 -6.36 -6.97 31.35
CA HIS A 172 -7.30 -7.83 32.07
C HIS A 172 -6.77 -9.24 32.33
N GLN A 173 -6.10 -9.83 31.34
CA GLN A 173 -5.49 -11.16 31.49
C GLN A 173 -4.33 -11.16 32.46
N LEU A 174 -3.46 -10.14 32.41
CA LEU A 174 -2.36 -9.98 33.36
C LEU A 174 -2.88 -9.84 34.80
N HIS A 175 -3.94 -9.05 35.01
CA HIS A 175 -4.58 -8.93 36.32
C HIS A 175 -5.15 -10.25 36.84
N ARG A 176 -5.77 -11.06 35.95
CA ARG A 176 -6.28 -12.40 36.32
C ARG A 176 -5.18 -13.39 36.67
N GLN A 177 -4.03 -13.31 36.01
CA GLN A 177 -2.91 -14.24 36.24
C GLN A 177 -2.10 -13.89 37.51
N HIS A 178 -2.03 -12.61 37.89
CA HIS A 178 -1.17 -12.13 38.98
C HIS A 178 -1.91 -11.63 40.24
N GLY A 179 -3.21 -11.88 40.38
CA GLY A 179 -3.90 -11.68 41.66
C GLY A 179 -4.15 -10.22 42.08
N GLY A 180 -4.24 -9.29 41.11
CA GLY A 180 -4.86 -7.98 41.30
C GLY A 180 -4.19 -7.01 42.30
N THR A 181 -3.03 -6.45 41.96
CA THR A 181 -2.56 -5.17 42.54
C THR A 181 -1.81 -4.35 41.49
N PHE A 182 -2.57 -3.68 40.61
CA PHE A 182 -2.08 -2.50 39.91
C PHE A 182 -3.26 -1.53 39.79
N SER A 183 -3.35 -0.60 40.74
CA SER A 183 -4.28 0.52 40.67
C SER A 183 -3.74 1.50 39.63
N LEU A 184 -4.46 1.69 38.53
CA LEU A 184 -4.15 2.73 37.55
C LEU A 184 -4.56 4.10 38.11
N PRO A 185 -3.75 5.16 37.92
CA PRO A 185 -4.14 6.55 38.18
C PRO A 185 -5.17 7.08 37.17
#